data_AF-A0A0L8MQC5-F1
#
_entry.id   AF-A0A0L8MQC5-F1
#
_cell.length_a   1.000
_cell.length_b   1.000
_cell.length_c   1.000
_cell.angle_alpha   90.00
_cell.angle_beta   90.00
_cell.angle_gamma   90.00
#
_symmetry.space_group_name_H-M   'P 1'
#
loop_
_entity.id
_entity.type
_entity.pdbx_description
1 polymer ?
#
loop_
_entity_poly.entity_id
_entity_poly.type
_entity_poly.pdbx_seq_one_letter_code
_entity_poly.pdbx_strand_id
1 'polypeptide(L)'
;MTRTARRHIAAALTTAAALTSGLVTSAAAAEPGEGNRPSLTAAAADVAAASSPNYSCGTETSADRATADRLSSQLTGTLRGYLTSYRVSCARAIVNAVQARGLPQRAAVNAVTTAIVESTLYNNPNMIDLDSVGLFQQRAGWGSFDQRMNPAWATNAFLNQMVKISNWETKPVGQVCQAVQISAYPDRYQTQAADAQTIVGALWSGMQTTGDLPVSGNWDGGAAANVGVWRSGKFHLRYDDGSVALVDWG
;
A
#
# COMPACT_ATOMS: atom_id res chain seq x y z
N MET A 1 35.74 -48.39 -18.01
CA MET A 1 34.43 -48.39 -18.69
C MET A 1 33.49 -47.48 -17.88
N THR A 2 32.90 -46.38 -18.31
CA THR A 2 33.06 -45.50 -19.47
C THR A 2 32.58 -44.13 -18.94
N ARG A 3 33.44 -43.11 -18.96
CA ARG A 3 33.05 -41.71 -18.66
C ARG A 3 32.36 -41.16 -19.91
N THR A 4 31.23 -40.48 -19.74
CA THR A 4 30.69 -39.62 -20.80
C THR A 4 30.41 -38.24 -20.21
N ALA A 5 31.11 -37.25 -20.77
CA ALA A 5 31.04 -35.85 -20.41
C ALA A 5 30.62 -35.03 -21.64
N ARG A 6 29.96 -33.90 -21.37
CA ARG A 6 29.72 -32.72 -22.24
C ARG A 6 28.64 -32.93 -23.34
N ARG A 7 27.84 -31.94 -23.71
CA ARG A 7 28.23 -30.56 -24.09
C ARG A 7 27.07 -29.56 -23.92
N HIS A 8 27.42 -28.38 -23.43
CA HIS A 8 26.65 -27.15 -23.56
C HIS A 8 26.69 -26.68 -25.02
N ILE A 9 25.55 -26.23 -25.54
CA ILE A 9 25.47 -25.53 -26.83
C ILE A 9 25.04 -24.09 -26.55
N ALA A 10 25.99 -23.17 -26.70
CA ALA A 10 25.73 -21.76 -26.85
C ALA A 10 25.52 -21.47 -28.35
N ALA A 11 24.42 -20.82 -28.69
CA ALA A 11 24.21 -20.25 -30.02
C ALA A 11 24.12 -18.74 -29.88
N ALA A 12 25.21 -18.06 -30.24
CA ALA A 12 25.20 -16.64 -30.54
C ALA A 12 24.74 -16.47 -31.98
N LEU A 13 23.69 -15.68 -32.23
CA LEU A 13 23.40 -15.12 -33.54
C LEU A 13 23.34 -13.60 -33.41
N THR A 14 24.34 -12.94 -33.98
CA THR A 14 24.37 -11.53 -34.33
C THR A 14 23.74 -11.35 -35.71
N THR A 15 22.74 -10.49 -35.84
CA THR A 15 22.47 -9.74 -37.07
C THR A 15 21.95 -8.36 -36.70
N ALA A 16 22.53 -7.34 -37.32
CA ALA A 16 22.18 -5.93 -37.21
C ALA A 16 21.35 -5.53 -38.43
N ALA A 17 20.36 -4.63 -38.28
CA ALA A 17 19.97 -3.68 -39.33
C ALA A 17 19.00 -2.57 -38.82
N ALA A 18 19.44 -1.35 -39.09
CA ALA A 18 18.69 -0.16 -39.54
C ALA A 18 17.84 0.69 -38.56
N LEU A 19 18.21 1.98 -38.56
CA LEU A 19 17.60 3.13 -37.92
C LEU A 19 16.22 3.50 -38.48
N THR A 20 15.36 4.08 -37.64
CA THR A 20 14.60 5.31 -38.00
C THR A 20 14.39 6.16 -36.74
N SER A 21 14.85 7.40 -36.79
CA SER A 21 14.64 8.44 -35.78
C SER A 21 13.30 9.13 -36.04
N GLY A 22 12.37 9.08 -35.10
CA GLY A 22 11.16 9.90 -35.09
C GLY A 22 11.34 11.07 -34.12
N LEU A 23 11.51 12.28 -34.64
CA LEU A 23 11.31 13.51 -33.87
C LEU A 23 9.81 13.66 -33.56
N VAL A 24 9.47 13.89 -32.29
CA VAL A 24 8.14 14.39 -31.92
C VAL A 24 8.35 15.81 -31.41
N THR A 25 7.93 16.79 -32.21
CA THR A 25 7.86 18.21 -31.85
C THR A 25 6.68 18.43 -30.91
N SER A 26 6.93 18.85 -29.67
CA SER A 26 5.89 19.37 -28.78
C SER A 26 5.68 20.86 -29.05
N ALA A 27 4.51 21.21 -29.61
CA ALA A 27 4.04 22.58 -29.67
C ALA A 27 3.15 22.86 -28.46
N ALA A 28 3.61 23.73 -27.58
CA ALA A 28 2.79 24.39 -26.57
C ALA A 28 2.01 25.53 -27.24
N ALA A 29 0.71 25.63 -27.00
CA ALA A 29 -0.08 26.81 -27.29
C ALA A 29 -1.19 26.98 -26.24
N ALA A 30 -1.29 28.20 -25.73
CA ALA A 30 -2.07 28.62 -24.58
C ALA A 30 -3.57 28.86 -24.87
N GLU A 31 -4.35 28.79 -23.78
CA GLU A 31 -5.75 29.20 -23.55
C GLU A 31 -6.09 30.63 -24.05
N PRO A 32 -7.38 30.98 -24.32
CA PRO A 32 -8.27 31.48 -23.25
C PRO A 32 -9.79 31.24 -23.42
N GLY A 33 -10.55 31.25 -22.31
CA GLY A 33 -12.00 31.52 -22.34
C GLY A 33 -12.81 31.10 -21.10
N GLU A 34 -12.81 31.94 -20.07
CA GLU A 34 -13.58 31.77 -18.83
C GLU A 34 -15.05 32.25 -18.99
N GLY A 35 -16.03 31.43 -18.58
CA GLY A 35 -17.46 31.76 -18.69
C GLY A 35 -18.41 30.87 -17.87
N ASN A 36 -18.55 31.18 -16.57
CA ASN A 36 -19.77 31.11 -15.73
C ASN A 36 -20.51 29.77 -15.42
N ARG A 37 -20.04 29.06 -14.36
CA ARG A 37 -20.72 28.43 -13.16
C ARG A 37 -21.99 27.53 -13.29
N PRO A 38 -22.33 26.64 -12.33
CA PRO A 38 -21.58 25.99 -11.23
C PRO A 38 -21.77 24.44 -11.17
N SER A 39 -20.78 23.67 -10.71
CA SER A 39 -21.00 22.24 -10.36
C SER A 39 -20.39 21.90 -9.00
N LEU A 40 -21.26 21.80 -7.99
CA LEU A 40 -21.00 21.12 -6.74
C LEU A 40 -20.89 19.61 -7.02
N THR A 41 -19.69 19.13 -7.27
CA THR A 41 -19.35 17.72 -7.03
C THR A 41 -18.04 17.69 -6.27
N ALA A 42 -18.15 17.45 -4.95
CA ALA A 42 -17.07 16.82 -4.23
C ALA A 42 -16.56 15.67 -5.11
N ALA A 43 -15.25 15.65 -5.40
CA ALA A 43 -14.60 14.55 -6.09
C ALA A 43 -14.77 13.29 -5.24
N ALA A 44 -15.90 12.63 -5.44
CA ALA A 44 -16.25 11.37 -4.84
C ALA A 44 -15.39 10.32 -5.51
N ALA A 45 -14.20 10.10 -4.94
CA ALA A 45 -13.28 9.04 -5.32
C ALA A 45 -12.81 9.13 -6.79
N ASP A 46 -11.51 9.02 -7.01
CA ASP A 46 -10.96 8.73 -8.33
C ASP A 46 -11.34 7.30 -8.76
N VAL A 47 -12.64 7.08 -8.99
CA VAL A 47 -13.24 5.88 -9.57
C VAL A 47 -12.98 5.91 -11.07
N ALA A 48 -11.72 5.71 -11.43
CA ALA A 48 -11.30 5.26 -12.74
C ALA A 48 -10.02 4.45 -12.58
N ALA A 49 -10.13 3.32 -11.89
CA ALA A 49 -9.32 2.15 -12.19
C ALA A 49 -9.59 1.74 -13.65
N ALA A 50 -8.99 2.45 -14.60
CA ALA A 50 -9.11 2.21 -16.02
C ALA A 50 -7.73 1.82 -16.60
N SER A 51 -7.36 0.57 -16.33
CA SER A 51 -6.51 -0.29 -17.17
C SER A 51 -6.39 -1.60 -16.42
N SER A 52 -6.71 -2.75 -17.03
CA SER A 52 -6.53 -4.05 -16.37
C SER A 52 -5.08 -4.19 -15.90
N PRO A 53 -4.89 -4.51 -14.61
CA PRO A 53 -4.20 -3.54 -13.78
C PRO A 53 -2.81 -4.02 -13.46
N ASN A 54 -1.89 -3.09 -13.28
CA ASN A 54 -0.70 -3.40 -12.50
C ASN A 54 -1.19 -4.00 -11.17
N TYR A 55 -1.04 -5.33 -10.98
CA TYR A 55 -1.41 -6.06 -9.76
C TYR A 55 -0.56 -5.63 -8.55
N SER A 56 0.17 -4.53 -8.66
CA SER A 56 0.81 -3.84 -7.57
C SER A 56 -0.19 -3.37 -6.52
N CYS A 57 0.29 -3.24 -5.29
CA CYS A 57 -0.42 -2.62 -4.19
C CYS A 57 -0.49 -1.08 -4.27
N GLY A 58 -0.37 -0.53 -5.49
CA GLY A 58 -0.15 0.88 -5.76
C GLY A 58 1.32 1.24 -6.00
N THR A 59 1.57 2.50 -6.32
CA THR A 59 2.94 3.02 -6.52
C THR A 59 3.69 3.04 -5.20
N GLU A 60 4.92 2.53 -5.20
CA GLU A 60 5.84 2.62 -4.05
C GLU A 60 6.31 4.06 -3.85
N THR A 61 6.28 4.52 -2.60
CA THR A 61 6.67 5.87 -2.21
C THR A 61 8.00 5.89 -1.45
N SER A 62 8.60 7.06 -1.29
CA SER A 62 9.75 7.26 -0.39
C SER A 62 9.41 6.93 1.07
N ALA A 63 8.16 7.18 1.49
CA ALA A 63 7.67 6.82 2.82
C ALA A 63 7.57 5.30 3.02
N ASP A 64 7.17 4.55 1.97
CA ASP A 64 7.17 3.09 2.01
C ASP A 64 8.59 2.55 2.19
N ARG A 65 9.58 3.12 1.48
CA ARG A 65 11.00 2.78 1.62
C ARG A 65 11.55 3.11 3.00
N ALA A 66 11.32 4.32 3.50
CA ALA A 66 11.76 4.72 4.83
C ALA A 66 11.16 3.84 5.95
N THR A 67 9.90 3.42 5.79
CA THR A 67 9.25 2.48 6.71
C THR A 67 9.89 1.09 6.63
N ALA A 68 10.16 0.60 5.41
CA ALA A 68 10.84 -0.68 5.21
C ALA A 68 12.23 -0.69 5.86
N ASP A 69 13.05 0.33 5.59
CA ASP A 69 14.41 0.46 6.13
C ASP A 69 14.42 0.50 7.66
N ARG A 70 13.46 1.21 8.27
CA ARG A 70 13.34 1.32 9.72
C ARG A 70 12.91 0.02 10.39
N LEU A 71 11.96 -0.71 9.79
CA LEU A 71 11.30 -1.83 10.46
C LEU A 71 11.92 -3.20 10.11
N SER A 72 12.53 -3.38 8.94
CA SER A 72 12.90 -4.70 8.42
C SER A 72 13.79 -5.52 9.37
N SER A 73 14.72 -4.87 10.08
CA SER A 73 15.59 -5.52 11.08
C SER A 73 14.96 -5.68 12.47
N GLN A 74 13.86 -4.97 12.75
CA GLN A 74 13.14 -5.00 14.03
C GLN A 74 12.11 -6.13 14.08
N LEU A 75 11.60 -6.55 12.92
CA LEU A 75 10.66 -7.67 12.82
C LEU A 75 11.28 -8.98 13.30
N THR A 76 10.43 -9.90 13.75
CA THR A 76 10.83 -11.16 14.39
C THR A 76 10.33 -12.40 13.65
N GLY A 77 9.30 -12.25 12.83
CA GLY A 77 8.70 -13.29 12.02
C GLY A 77 9.26 -13.37 10.60
N THR A 78 8.40 -13.80 9.68
CA THR A 78 8.77 -14.13 8.29
C THR A 78 9.28 -12.95 7.48
N LEU A 79 8.94 -11.73 7.89
CA LEU A 79 9.34 -10.49 7.22
C LEU A 79 10.65 -9.88 7.72
N ARG A 80 11.30 -10.47 8.73
CA ARG A 80 12.61 -10.02 9.21
C ARG A 80 13.64 -10.09 8.09
N GLY A 81 14.19 -8.94 7.69
CA GLY A 81 15.12 -8.82 6.56
C GLY A 81 14.48 -8.91 5.17
N TYR A 82 13.16 -9.12 5.09
CA TYR A 82 12.41 -9.28 3.84
C TYR A 82 11.33 -8.22 3.63
N LEU A 83 11.09 -7.32 4.60
CA LEU A 83 10.19 -6.19 4.44
C LEU A 83 10.78 -5.18 3.45
N THR A 84 10.25 -5.17 2.23
CA THR A 84 10.63 -4.22 1.16
C THR A 84 9.61 -3.08 1.06
N SER A 85 9.95 -2.01 0.33
CA SER A 85 9.02 -0.92 0.03
C SER A 85 7.73 -1.40 -0.64
N TYR A 86 7.80 -2.40 -1.53
CA TYR A 86 6.61 -3.03 -2.12
C TYR A 86 5.74 -3.72 -1.06
N ARG A 87 6.32 -4.47 -0.12
CA ARG A 87 5.55 -5.10 0.96
C ARG A 87 4.91 -4.05 1.86
N VAL A 88 5.61 -2.94 2.12
CA VAL A 88 5.03 -1.81 2.85
C VAL A 88 3.87 -1.17 2.08
N SER A 89 3.97 -0.99 0.75
CA SER A 89 2.86 -0.46 -0.05
C SER A 89 1.63 -1.40 -0.01
N CYS A 90 1.84 -2.72 0.07
CA CYS A 90 0.79 -3.70 0.32
C CYS A 90 0.13 -3.57 1.69
N ALA A 91 0.90 -3.44 2.78
CA ALA A 91 0.31 -3.13 4.09
C ALA A 91 -0.41 -1.78 4.08
N ARG A 92 0.13 -0.76 3.42
CA ARG A 92 -0.53 0.55 3.28
C ARG A 92 -1.86 0.44 2.56
N ALA A 93 -1.95 -0.33 1.48
CA ALA A 93 -3.22 -0.56 0.79
C ALA A 93 -4.28 -1.22 1.70
N ILE A 94 -3.87 -2.20 2.53
CA ILE A 94 -4.74 -2.83 3.53
C ILE A 94 -5.20 -1.80 4.58
N VAL A 95 -4.25 -1.03 5.15
CA VAL A 95 -4.55 0.00 6.17
C VAL A 95 -5.52 1.04 5.62
N ASN A 96 -5.29 1.53 4.39
CA ASN A 96 -6.17 2.49 3.73
C ASN A 96 -7.60 1.96 3.56
N ALA A 97 -7.74 0.69 3.14
CA ALA A 97 -9.06 0.07 2.99
C ALA A 97 -9.80 -0.09 4.33
N VAL A 98 -9.08 -0.41 5.41
CA VAL A 98 -9.64 -0.48 6.77
C VAL A 98 -10.11 0.89 7.25
N GLN A 99 -9.28 1.93 7.07
CA GLN A 99 -9.62 3.30 7.44
C GLN A 99 -10.79 3.84 6.61
N ALA A 100 -10.84 3.55 5.31
CA ALA A 100 -11.96 3.92 4.45
C ALA A 100 -13.30 3.30 4.90
N ARG A 101 -13.25 2.18 5.63
CA ARG A 101 -14.43 1.57 6.26
C ARG A 101 -14.76 2.09 7.66
N GLY A 102 -13.95 3.01 8.21
CA GLY A 102 -14.10 3.49 9.59
C GLY A 102 -13.86 2.41 10.64
N LEU A 103 -13.15 1.31 10.30
CA LEU A 103 -12.85 0.23 11.23
C LEU A 103 -11.60 0.58 12.07
N PRO A 104 -11.51 0.09 13.32
CA PRO A 104 -10.41 0.42 14.21
C PRO A 104 -9.08 -0.21 13.75
N GLN A 105 -7.96 0.29 14.27
CA GLN A 105 -6.60 -0.20 13.98
C GLN A 105 -6.46 -1.72 14.11
N ARG A 106 -7.20 -2.30 15.06
CA ARG A 106 -7.26 -3.74 15.28
C ARG A 106 -7.68 -4.54 14.03
N ALA A 107 -8.58 -3.99 13.21
CA ALA A 107 -8.99 -4.61 11.94
C ALA A 107 -7.83 -4.69 10.95
N ALA A 108 -7.01 -3.63 10.86
CA ALA A 108 -5.81 -3.64 10.02
C ALA A 108 -4.76 -4.62 10.54
N VAL A 109 -4.60 -4.74 11.86
CA VAL A 109 -3.71 -5.75 12.45
C VAL A 109 -4.14 -7.17 12.05
N ASN A 110 -5.45 -7.49 12.12
CA ASN A 110 -5.96 -8.79 11.66
C ASN A 110 -5.68 -9.00 10.16
N ALA A 111 -6.04 -8.04 9.31
CA ALA A 111 -5.87 -8.16 7.86
C ALA A 111 -4.40 -8.27 7.43
N VAL A 112 -3.51 -7.46 8.00
CA VAL A 112 -2.06 -7.52 7.74
C VAL A 112 -1.48 -8.85 8.25
N THR A 113 -1.89 -9.32 9.43
CA THR A 113 -1.44 -10.63 9.95
C THR A 113 -1.81 -11.76 8.98
N THR A 114 -3.05 -11.75 8.46
CA THR A 114 -3.47 -12.71 7.45
C THR A 114 -2.60 -12.59 6.20
N ALA A 115 -2.44 -11.40 5.63
CA ALA A 115 -1.65 -11.22 4.41
C ALA A 115 -0.16 -11.63 4.57
N ILE A 116 0.44 -11.47 5.76
CA ILE A 116 1.77 -12.01 6.04
C ILE A 116 1.80 -13.53 5.94
N VAL A 117 0.84 -14.23 6.56
CA VAL A 117 0.80 -15.69 6.54
C VAL A 117 0.48 -16.25 5.16
N GLU A 118 -0.44 -15.63 4.44
CA GLU A 118 -0.91 -16.15 3.16
C GLU A 118 0.07 -15.89 2.02
N SER A 119 0.69 -14.72 1.99
CA SER A 119 1.47 -14.28 0.82
C SER A 119 2.80 -13.62 1.16
N THR A 120 3.19 -13.62 2.44
CA THR A 120 4.35 -12.85 2.91
C THR A 120 4.22 -11.36 2.52
N LEU A 121 2.98 -10.85 2.63
CA LEU A 121 2.58 -9.47 2.34
C LEU A 121 2.87 -9.06 0.88
N TYR A 122 2.62 -9.96 -0.07
CA TYR A 122 2.91 -9.77 -1.49
C TYR A 122 1.67 -10.08 -2.33
N ASN A 123 1.27 -9.19 -3.24
CA ASN A 123 0.08 -9.44 -4.06
C ASN A 123 0.40 -10.42 -5.20
N ASN A 124 0.20 -11.71 -4.94
CA ASN A 124 0.69 -12.77 -5.81
C ASN A 124 -0.33 -13.19 -6.89
N PRO A 125 -0.04 -13.01 -8.19
CA PRO A 125 -0.93 -13.48 -9.27
C PRO A 125 -0.81 -14.98 -9.54
N ASN A 126 0.22 -15.64 -9.00
CA ASN A 126 0.50 -17.03 -9.31
C ASN A 126 -0.38 -17.95 -8.47
N MET A 127 -1.18 -18.76 -9.17
CA MET A 127 -1.98 -19.84 -8.61
C MET A 127 -1.10 -21.05 -8.24
N ILE A 128 -0.26 -20.88 -7.22
CA ILE A 128 0.68 -21.93 -6.78
C ILE A 128 -0.08 -23.03 -6.04
N ASP A 129 -1.08 -22.66 -5.24
CA ASP A 129 -2.01 -23.57 -4.58
C ASP A 129 -3.40 -23.43 -5.21
N LEU A 130 -3.73 -24.38 -6.10
CA LEU A 130 -5.01 -24.46 -6.82
C LEU A 130 -5.34 -23.19 -7.63
N ASP A 131 -6.30 -22.40 -7.16
CA ASP A 131 -6.80 -21.19 -7.79
C ASP A 131 -6.65 -19.95 -6.89
N SER A 132 -5.87 -20.07 -5.81
CA SER A 132 -5.62 -19.02 -4.82
C SER A 132 -4.74 -17.90 -5.38
N VAL A 133 -5.13 -16.64 -5.17
CA VAL A 133 -4.39 -15.46 -5.65
C VAL A 133 -4.47 -14.29 -4.68
N GLY A 134 -3.61 -13.31 -4.91
CA GLY A 134 -3.61 -12.02 -4.23
C GLY A 134 -3.07 -12.04 -2.80
N LEU A 135 -3.20 -10.90 -2.11
CA LEU A 135 -2.68 -10.70 -0.75
C LEU A 135 -3.15 -11.73 0.27
N PHE A 136 -4.40 -12.19 0.13
CA PHE A 136 -5.05 -13.09 1.08
C PHE A 136 -5.14 -14.54 0.57
N GLN A 137 -4.50 -14.85 -0.58
CA GLN A 137 -4.58 -16.16 -1.25
C GLN A 137 -6.01 -16.74 -1.29
N GLN A 138 -6.98 -15.88 -1.59
CA GLN A 138 -8.39 -16.27 -1.65
C GLN A 138 -8.65 -17.12 -2.89
N ARG A 139 -9.49 -18.15 -2.78
CA ARG A 139 -9.95 -19.00 -3.91
C ARG A 139 -11.10 -18.37 -4.68
N ALA A 140 -11.46 -18.89 -5.85
CA ALA A 140 -12.51 -18.34 -6.73
C ALA A 140 -13.89 -18.20 -6.07
N GLY A 141 -14.18 -18.98 -5.01
CA GLY A 141 -15.41 -18.84 -4.23
C GLY A 141 -15.54 -17.49 -3.49
N TRP A 142 -14.44 -16.75 -3.32
CA TRP A 142 -14.49 -15.40 -2.74
C TRP A 142 -14.91 -14.35 -3.77
N GLY A 143 -14.46 -14.48 -5.03
CA GLY A 143 -14.71 -13.51 -6.10
C GLY A 143 -13.91 -13.82 -7.38
N SER A 144 -14.07 -12.98 -8.39
CA SER A 144 -13.32 -13.12 -9.66
C SER A 144 -11.81 -12.97 -9.45
N PHE A 145 -11.00 -13.39 -10.43
CA PHE A 145 -9.56 -13.20 -10.37
C PHE A 145 -9.17 -11.73 -10.17
N ASP A 146 -9.72 -10.82 -10.97
CA ASP A 146 -9.44 -9.38 -10.88
C ASP A 146 -9.83 -8.78 -9.53
N GLN A 147 -10.95 -9.24 -8.97
CA GLN A 147 -11.40 -8.85 -7.63
C GLN A 147 -10.39 -9.29 -6.56
N ARG A 148 -9.97 -10.56 -6.57
CA ARG A 148 -9.02 -11.11 -5.59
C ARG A 148 -7.61 -10.54 -5.75
N MET A 149 -7.24 -10.11 -6.96
CA MET A 149 -6.00 -9.39 -7.22
C MET A 149 -6.05 -7.90 -6.88
N ASN A 150 -7.24 -7.31 -6.68
CA ASN A 150 -7.37 -5.93 -6.26
C ASN A 150 -7.20 -5.83 -4.73
N PRO A 151 -6.15 -5.17 -4.21
CA PRO A 151 -5.86 -5.11 -2.77
C PRO A 151 -7.00 -4.54 -1.93
N ALA A 152 -7.66 -3.48 -2.40
CA ALA A 152 -8.76 -2.85 -1.68
C ALA A 152 -9.98 -3.76 -1.66
N TRP A 153 -10.32 -4.38 -2.80
CA TRP A 153 -11.43 -5.32 -2.88
C TRP A 153 -11.20 -6.55 -2.01
N ALA A 154 -10.02 -7.20 -2.11
CA ALA A 154 -9.70 -8.41 -1.35
C ALA A 154 -9.66 -8.13 0.16
N THR A 155 -9.14 -6.97 0.57
CA THR A 155 -9.20 -6.51 1.96
C THR A 155 -10.64 -6.35 2.43
N ASN A 156 -11.50 -5.71 1.62
CA ASN A 156 -12.91 -5.55 1.97
C ASN A 156 -13.65 -6.90 2.08
N ALA A 157 -13.35 -7.86 1.20
CA ALA A 157 -13.89 -9.21 1.28
C ALA A 157 -13.48 -9.91 2.58
N PHE A 158 -12.19 -9.84 2.97
CA PHE A 158 -11.70 -10.34 4.25
C PHE A 158 -12.45 -9.68 5.43
N LEU A 159 -12.51 -8.35 5.44
CA LEU A 159 -13.14 -7.57 6.51
C LEU A 159 -14.65 -7.89 6.63
N ASN A 160 -15.33 -8.18 5.52
CA ASN A 160 -16.75 -8.59 5.53
C ASN A 160 -16.99 -9.90 6.28
N GLN A 161 -16.04 -10.84 6.25
CA GLN A 161 -16.14 -12.06 7.06
C GLN A 161 -15.68 -11.80 8.50
N MET A 162 -14.61 -11.02 8.67
CA MET A 162 -14.05 -10.70 10.00
C MET A 162 -15.10 -10.10 10.94
N VAL A 163 -15.87 -9.11 10.48
CA VAL A 163 -16.85 -8.41 11.32
C VAL A 163 -18.05 -9.27 11.74
N LYS A 164 -18.26 -10.44 11.12
CA LYS A 164 -19.29 -11.40 11.51
C LYS A 164 -18.86 -12.26 12.71
N ILE A 165 -17.58 -12.24 13.07
CA ILE A 165 -17.04 -13.02 14.19
C ILE A 165 -17.35 -12.30 15.50
N SER A 166 -18.06 -12.97 16.42
CA SER A 166 -18.33 -12.42 17.75
C SER A 166 -17.03 -12.10 18.49
N ASN A 167 -17.00 -10.91 19.10
CA ASN A 167 -15.87 -10.40 19.88
C ASN A 167 -14.53 -10.34 19.11
N TRP A 168 -14.56 -10.18 17.79
CA TRP A 168 -13.35 -10.10 16.97
C TRP A 168 -12.38 -8.99 17.42
N GLU A 169 -12.90 -7.92 18.01
CA GLU A 169 -12.10 -6.78 18.50
C GLU A 169 -11.18 -7.15 19.66
N THR A 170 -11.64 -8.05 20.54
CA THR A 170 -10.92 -8.44 21.77
C THR A 170 -10.33 -9.85 21.69
N LYS A 171 -10.75 -10.66 20.72
CA LYS A 171 -10.23 -12.00 20.47
C LYS A 171 -8.74 -11.97 20.05
N PRO A 172 -7.94 -13.00 20.38
CA PRO A 172 -6.57 -13.12 19.86
C PRO A 172 -6.54 -13.03 18.33
N VAL A 173 -5.56 -12.29 17.79
CA VAL A 173 -5.45 -12.00 16.34
C VAL A 173 -5.48 -13.28 15.52
N GLY A 174 -4.69 -14.28 15.93
CA GLY A 174 -4.58 -15.54 15.19
C GLY A 174 -5.90 -16.30 15.14
N GLN A 175 -6.71 -16.23 16.20
CA GLN A 175 -8.04 -16.86 16.20
C GLN A 175 -9.02 -16.13 15.27
N VAL A 176 -8.94 -14.80 15.19
CA VAL A 176 -9.76 -14.02 14.23
C VAL A 176 -9.35 -14.38 12.79
N CYS A 177 -8.05 -14.36 12.50
CA CYS A 177 -7.52 -14.69 11.17
C CYS A 177 -7.91 -16.11 10.74
N GLN A 178 -7.73 -17.10 11.63
CA GLN A 178 -8.12 -18.47 11.37
C GLN A 178 -9.63 -18.62 11.14
N ALA A 179 -10.46 -17.91 11.91
CA ALA A 179 -11.91 -17.98 11.73
C ALA A 179 -12.37 -17.40 10.39
N VAL A 180 -11.62 -16.47 9.81
CA VAL A 180 -11.89 -15.96 8.45
C VAL A 180 -11.41 -16.91 7.36
N GLN A 181 -10.17 -17.39 7.46
CA GLN A 181 -9.49 -18.12 6.37
C GLN A 181 -9.72 -19.63 6.41
N ILE A 182 -9.97 -20.19 7.60
CA ILE A 182 -10.17 -21.63 7.81
C ILE A 182 -8.99 -22.44 7.25
N SER A 183 -7.78 -22.09 7.67
CA SER A 183 -6.53 -22.73 7.23
C SER A 183 -6.30 -24.07 7.94
N ALA A 184 -5.53 -24.97 7.31
CA ALA A 184 -5.04 -26.20 7.93
C ALA A 184 -3.94 -25.94 9.00
N TYR A 185 -3.40 -24.72 9.06
CA TYR A 185 -2.30 -24.35 9.96
C TYR A 185 -2.64 -23.12 10.82
N PRO A 186 -3.61 -23.23 11.74
CA PRO A 186 -4.15 -22.11 12.51
C PRO A 186 -3.08 -21.36 13.33
N ASP A 187 -2.08 -22.07 13.83
CA ASP A 187 -1.07 -21.49 14.72
C ASP A 187 -0.14 -20.48 14.03
N ARG A 188 -0.09 -20.48 12.68
CA ARG A 188 0.78 -19.57 11.93
C ARG A 188 0.41 -18.11 12.12
N TYR A 189 -0.88 -17.77 12.20
CA TYR A 189 -1.32 -16.37 12.31
C TYR A 189 -0.85 -15.70 13.58
N GLN A 190 -0.97 -16.36 14.73
CA GLN A 190 -0.64 -15.71 16.00
C GLN A 190 0.85 -15.38 16.09
N THR A 191 1.72 -16.15 15.42
CA THR A 191 3.18 -15.88 15.37
C THR A 191 3.54 -14.59 14.62
N GLN A 192 2.70 -14.15 13.68
CA GLN A 192 2.97 -12.95 12.87
C GLN A 192 2.25 -11.70 13.40
N ALA A 193 1.43 -11.84 14.45
CA ALA A 193 0.60 -10.75 14.96
C ALA A 193 1.42 -9.56 15.50
N ALA A 194 2.57 -9.81 16.16
CA ALA A 194 3.43 -8.75 16.70
C ALA A 194 4.11 -7.92 15.59
N ASP A 195 4.58 -8.60 14.53
CA ASP A 195 5.14 -7.95 13.35
C ASP A 195 4.08 -7.11 12.63
N ALA A 196 2.86 -7.66 12.46
CA ALA A 196 1.74 -6.93 11.89
C ALA A 196 1.36 -5.69 12.71
N GLN A 197 1.35 -5.79 14.05
CA GLN A 197 1.13 -4.65 14.94
C GLN A 197 2.18 -3.56 14.75
N THR A 198 3.44 -3.94 14.60
CA THR A 198 4.55 -3.00 14.36
C THR A 198 4.40 -2.28 13.02
N ILE A 199 4.12 -3.03 11.95
CA ILE A 199 3.91 -2.48 10.61
C ILE A 199 2.68 -1.56 10.59
N VAL A 200 1.54 -2.03 11.11
CA VAL A 200 0.31 -1.23 11.16
C VAL A 200 0.52 0.00 12.03
N GLY A 201 1.19 -0.10 13.18
CA GLY A 201 1.49 1.05 14.05
C GLY A 201 2.27 2.15 13.32
N ALA A 202 3.25 1.78 12.49
CA ALA A 202 3.99 2.75 11.67
C ALA A 202 3.13 3.42 10.60
N LEU A 203 2.15 2.71 10.04
CA LEU A 203 1.31 3.20 8.94
C LEU A 203 0.04 3.92 9.43
N TRP A 204 -0.47 3.57 10.61
CA TRP A 204 -1.78 4.02 11.11
C TRP A 204 -1.83 5.53 11.36
N SER A 205 -0.75 6.08 11.93
CA SER A 205 -0.55 7.52 12.12
C SER A 205 0.37 8.14 11.06
N GLY A 206 1.03 7.29 10.27
CA GLY A 206 2.01 7.65 9.24
C GLY A 206 1.38 8.20 7.95
N MET A 207 0.06 8.23 7.86
CA MET A 207 -0.64 9.09 6.92
C MET A 207 -0.62 10.53 7.45
N GLN A 208 0.57 11.14 7.47
CA GLN A 208 0.67 12.50 6.96
C GLN A 208 -0.03 12.41 5.60
N THR A 209 -1.19 13.06 5.47
CA THR A 209 -2.00 13.04 4.25
C THR A 209 -1.05 13.16 3.08
N THR A 210 -1.07 12.19 2.15
CA THR A 210 -0.15 12.20 0.99
C THR A 210 -0.14 13.60 0.39
N GLY A 211 0.97 14.33 0.55
CA GLY A 211 1.07 15.76 0.22
C GLY A 211 1.48 16.69 1.37
N ASP A 212 1.52 16.22 2.61
CA ASP A 212 1.96 16.99 3.78
C ASP A 212 3.50 16.97 3.92
N LEU A 213 4.14 18.14 3.87
CA LEU A 213 5.56 18.29 4.18
C LEU A 213 5.71 19.07 5.50
N PRO A 214 6.48 18.60 6.48
CA PRO A 214 6.75 19.37 7.69
C PRO A 214 7.57 20.60 7.35
N VAL A 215 7.22 21.73 7.96
CA VAL A 215 7.93 23.00 7.81
C VAL A 215 8.26 23.52 9.19
N SER A 216 9.52 23.88 9.42
CA SER A 216 9.98 24.53 10.64
C SER A 216 10.57 25.90 10.30
N GLY A 217 10.32 26.86 11.17
CA GLY A 217 10.74 28.26 10.96
C GLY A 217 10.16 29.17 12.03
N ASN A 218 10.58 30.42 12.02
CA ASN A 218 10.00 31.47 12.84
C ASN A 218 9.15 32.35 11.91
N TRP A 219 7.83 32.12 11.90
CA TRP A 219 6.89 32.86 11.05
C TRP A 219 6.01 33.85 11.82
N ASP A 220 6.19 33.93 13.14
CA ASP A 220 5.44 34.83 14.02
C ASP A 220 6.31 35.93 14.64
N GLY A 221 7.62 35.90 14.40
CA GLY A 221 8.58 36.84 14.95
C GLY A 221 8.95 36.57 16.41
N GLY A 222 8.55 35.42 16.96
CA GLY A 222 8.83 34.98 18.32
C GLY A 222 10.25 34.46 18.52
N ALA A 223 10.54 33.94 19.73
CA ALA A 223 11.86 33.43 20.09
C ALA A 223 12.06 31.93 19.77
N ALA A 224 10.97 31.19 19.55
CA ALA A 224 10.99 29.76 19.27
C ALA A 224 10.86 29.46 17.77
N ALA A 225 11.40 28.32 17.34
CA ALA A 225 11.05 27.76 16.04
C ALA A 225 9.66 27.14 16.15
N ASN A 226 8.73 27.60 15.30
CA ASN A 226 7.38 27.08 15.22
C ASN A 226 7.34 25.83 14.30
N VAL A 227 6.23 25.09 14.35
CA VAL A 227 5.99 23.87 13.54
C VAL A 227 4.73 24.02 12.68
N GLY A 228 4.83 23.69 11.40
CA GLY A 228 3.77 23.83 10.42
C GLY A 228 3.80 22.70 9.38
N VAL A 229 2.81 22.70 8.51
CA VAL A 229 2.65 21.68 7.45
C VAL A 229 2.37 22.35 6.12
N TRP A 230 3.11 22.01 5.09
CA TRP A 230 2.75 22.31 3.71
C TRP A 230 1.81 21.24 3.19
N ARG A 231 0.62 21.61 2.72
CA ARG A 231 -0.40 20.69 2.21
C ARG A 231 -1.07 21.31 1.00
N SER A 232 -1.08 20.59 -0.13
CA SER A 232 -1.86 20.96 -1.32
C SER A 232 -1.66 22.41 -1.82
N GLY A 233 -0.43 22.94 -1.81
CA GLY A 233 -0.16 24.31 -2.27
C GLY A 233 -0.22 25.39 -1.17
N LYS A 234 -0.45 25.00 0.09
CA LYS A 234 -0.72 25.91 1.21
C LYS A 234 0.10 25.56 2.44
N PHE A 235 0.63 26.55 3.14
CA PHE A 235 1.20 26.38 4.47
C PHE A 235 0.10 26.47 5.53
N HIS A 236 0.10 25.49 6.42
CA HIS A 236 -0.70 25.40 7.62
C HIS A 236 0.24 25.65 8.80
N LEU A 237 0.36 26.90 9.22
CA LEU A 237 1.32 27.36 10.22
C LEU A 237 0.64 27.42 11.59
N ARG A 238 1.25 26.83 12.61
CA ARG A 238 0.75 26.90 13.99
C ARG A 238 1.53 27.95 14.78
N TYR A 239 0.82 28.85 15.45
CA TYR A 239 1.39 29.84 16.34
C TYR A 239 1.53 29.31 17.77
N ASP A 240 2.34 30.00 18.57
CA ASP A 240 2.59 29.64 19.98
C ASP A 240 1.34 29.72 20.86
N ASP A 241 0.35 30.55 20.47
CA ASP A 241 -0.97 30.63 21.12
C ASP A 241 -1.91 29.48 20.74
N GLY A 242 -1.47 28.57 19.86
CA GLY A 242 -2.23 27.44 19.36
C GLY A 242 -3.13 27.74 18.17
N SER A 243 -3.22 28.99 17.72
CA SER A 243 -3.94 29.36 16.50
C SER A 243 -3.24 28.82 15.24
N VAL A 244 -3.98 28.71 14.15
CA VAL A 244 -3.48 28.20 12.87
C VAL A 244 -3.71 29.24 11.78
N ALA A 245 -2.66 29.62 11.05
CA ALA A 245 -2.74 30.38 9.81
C ALA A 245 -2.65 29.47 8.58
N LEU A 246 -3.36 29.88 7.55
CA LEU A 246 -3.35 29.28 6.23
C LEU A 246 -2.74 30.28 5.25
N VAL A 247 -1.58 29.96 4.70
CA VAL A 247 -0.83 30.87 3.81
C VAL A 247 -0.65 30.20 2.45
N ASP A 248 -1.17 30.83 1.40
CA ASP A 248 -0.92 30.40 0.02
C ASP A 248 0.55 30.63 -0.36
N TRP A 249 1.08 29.83 -1.28
CA TRP A 249 2.43 30.03 -1.83
C TRP A 249 2.37 30.74 -3.18
N GLY A 250 3.07 31.87 -3.27
CA GLY A 250 3.11 32.70 -4.48
C GLY A 250 2.06 33.79 -4.45
#